data_AF-X1D1R2-F1
#
_entry.id   AF-X1D1R2-F1
#
_cell.length_a   1.000
_cell.length_b   1.000
_cell.length_c   1.000
_cell.angle_alpha   90.00
_cell.angle_beta   90.00
_cell.angle_gamma   90.00
#
_symmetry.space_group_name_H-M   'P 1'
#
loop_
_entity.id
_entity.type
_entity.pdbx_description
1 polymer ?
#
loop_
_entity_poly.entity_id
_entity_poly.type
_entity_poly.pdbx_seq_one_letter_code
_entity_poly.pdbx_strand_id
1 'polypeptide(L)' 'MIRDNDFQKAVELINKSNNILITTHIKPDGDACGSVVAMYDTLTALGKNVKLILLSEVPEWYEFLFAEKVPILGEDVTV' A
#
# COMPACT_ATOMS: atom_id res chain seq x y z
N MET A 1 13.32 -2.15 -19.24
CA MET A 1 12.59 -0.90 -19.56
C MET A 1 11.11 -1.24 -19.57
N ILE A 2 10.33 -0.61 -18.69
CA ILE A 2 8.89 -0.83 -18.58
C ILE A 2 8.23 -0.35 -19.87
N ARG A 3 7.31 -1.13 -20.42
CA ARG A 3 6.56 -0.80 -21.64
C ARG A 3 5.14 -0.40 -21.26
N ASP A 4 4.46 0.35 -22.13
CA ASP A 4 3.06 0.74 -21.92
C ASP A 4 2.14 -0.48 -21.65
N ASN A 5 2.43 -1.60 -22.31
CA ASN A 5 1.69 -2.85 -22.11
C ASN A 5 1.82 -3.42 -20.68
N ASP A 6 2.91 -3.14 -19.97
CA ASP A 6 3.10 -3.61 -18.60
C ASP A 6 2.18 -2.83 -17.64
N PHE A 7 2.03 -1.52 -17.86
CA PHE A 7 1.09 -0.69 -17.11
C PHE A 7 -0.37 -1.08 -17.39
N GLN A 8 -0.73 -1.36 -18.65
CA GLN A 8 -2.09 -1.81 -18.99
C GLN A 8 -2.45 -3.13 -18.29
N LYS A 9 -1.51 -4.08 -18.25
CA LYS A 9 -1.70 -5.34 -17.52
C LYS A 9 -1.88 -5.11 -16.01
N ALA A 10 -1.09 -4.22 -15.41
CA ALA A 10 -1.23 -3.89 -14.00
C ALA A 10 -2.63 -3.29 -13.70
N VAL A 11 -3.07 -2.34 -14.52
CA VAL A 11 -4.40 -1.72 -14.41
C VAL A 11 -5.51 -2.76 -14.56
N GLU A 12 -5.39 -3.68 -15.51
CA GLU A 12 -6.37 -4.75 -15.71
C GLU A 12 -6.48 -5.68 -14.48
N LEU A 13 -5.34 -6.08 -13.91
CA LEU A 13 -5.30 -6.92 -12.70
C LEU A 13 -5.91 -6.20 -11.49
N ILE A 14 -5.60 -4.92 -11.31
CA ILE A 14 -6.18 -4.08 -10.26
C ILE A 14 -7.69 -3.96 -10.43
N ASN A 15 -8.16 -3.69 -11.65
CA ASN A 15 -9.59 -3.53 -11.94
C ASN A 15 -10.38 -4.81 -11.68
N LYS A 16 -9.81 -5.98 -11.98
CA LYS A 16 -10.41 -7.30 -11.74
C LYS A 16 -10.40 -7.72 -10.27
N SER A 17 -9.55 -7.11 -9.44
CA SER A 17 -9.44 -7.41 -8.02
C SER A 17 -10.46 -6.62 -7.20
N ASN A 18 -11.09 -7.26 -6.21
CA ASN A 18 -11.98 -6.58 -5.27
C ASN A 18 -11.37 -6.42 -3.88
N ASN A 19 -10.55 -7.38 -3.45
CA ASN A 19 -9.83 -7.35 -2.19
C ASN A 19 -8.34 -7.20 -2.49
N ILE A 20 -7.72 -6.14 -1.98
CA ILE A 20 -6.33 -5.79 -2.29
C ILE A 20 -5.59 -5.57 -0.98
N LEU A 21 -4.48 -6.26 -0.80
CA LEU A 21 -3.52 -5.99 0.26
C LEU A 21 -2.37 -5.16 -0.32
N ILE A 22 -2.07 -4.03 0.29
CA ILE A 22 -0.90 -3.20 -0.02
C ILE A 22 0.11 -3.38 1.11
N THR A 23 1.38 -3.47 0.73
CA THR A 23 2.51 -3.52 1.66
C THR A 23 3.75 -2.92 0.99
N THR A 24 4.83 -2.79 1.75
CA THR A 24 6.14 -2.33 1.26
C THR A 24 7.26 -3.04 2.03
N HIS A 25 8.51 -2.73 1.69
CA HIS A 25 9.69 -3.29 2.33
C HIS A 25 9.85 -2.80 3.78
N ILE A 26 10.68 -3.52 4.55
CA ILE A 26 11.06 -3.11 5.92
C ILE A 26 11.77 -1.75 5.92
N LYS A 27 11.65 -1.01 7.01
CA LYS A 27 12.19 0.35 7.19
C LYS A 27 11.78 1.27 6.02
N PRO A 28 10.47 1.47 5.81
CA PRO A 28 9.99 2.21 4.66
C PRO A 28 10.54 3.64 4.65
N ASP A 29 11.00 4.07 3.49
CA ASP A 29 11.40 5.44 3.24
C ASP A 29 10.19 6.30 2.79
N GLY A 30 10.45 7.56 2.44
CA GLY A 30 9.39 8.49 2.05
C GLY A 30 8.69 8.08 0.76
N ASP A 31 9.41 7.44 -0.17
CA ASP A 31 8.82 6.92 -1.40
C ASP A 31 7.89 5.75 -1.11
N ALA A 32 8.33 4.80 -0.28
CA ALA A 32 7.50 3.69 0.18
C ALA A 32 6.24 4.18 0.91
N CYS A 33 6.40 5.07 1.89
CA CYS A 33 5.27 5.61 2.67
C CYS A 33 4.28 6.35 1.77
N GLY A 34 4.77 7.27 0.94
CA GLY A 34 3.92 8.03 0.02
C GLY A 34 3.23 7.15 -1.00
N SER A 35 3.93 6.18 -1.58
CA SER A 35 3.39 5.27 -2.58
C SER A 35 2.28 4.39 -2.02
N VAL A 36 2.45 3.82 -0.82
CA VAL A 36 1.42 2.95 -0.24
C VAL A 36 0.18 3.74 0.19
N VAL A 37 0.34 4.95 0.73
CA VAL A 37 -0.78 5.84 1.09
C VAL A 37 -1.55 6.25 -0.17
N ALA A 38 -0.84 6.76 -1.19
CA ALA A 38 -1.47 7.19 -2.43
C ALA A 38 -2.25 6.05 -3.11
N MET A 39 -1.68 4.84 -3.10
CA MET A 39 -2.32 3.66 -3.67
C MET A 39 -3.51 3.20 -2.83
N TYR A 40 -3.40 3.22 -1.50
CA TYR A 40 -4.49 2.90 -0.58
C TYR A 40 -5.70 3.83 -0.80
N ASP A 41 -5.46 5.14 -0.79
CA ASP A 41 -6.51 6.16 -0.96
C ASP A 41 -7.17 6.05 -2.34
N THR A 42 -6.36 5.93 -3.39
CA THR A 42 -6.86 5.83 -4.78
C THR A 42 -7.74 4.60 -4.96
N LEU A 43 -7.29 3.43 -4.51
CA LEU A 43 -8.04 2.20 -4.70
C LEU A 43 -9.28 2.14 -3.82
N THR A 44 -9.23 2.69 -2.61
CA THR A 44 -10.40 2.83 -1.73
C THR A 44 -11.44 3.76 -2.36
N ALA A 45 -11.01 4.89 -2.93
CA ALA A 45 -11.89 5.81 -3.66
C ALA A 45 -12.54 5.18 -4.91
N LEU A 46 -11.88 4.20 -5.53
CA LEU A 46 -12.42 3.39 -6.62
C LEU A 46 -13.35 2.24 -6.15
N GLY A 47 -13.69 2.19 -4.86
CA GLY A 47 -14.62 1.22 -4.28
C GLY A 47 -14.02 -0.17 -4.07
N LYS A 48 -12.69 -0.30 -4.05
CA LYS A 48 -12.01 -1.56 -3.71
C LYS A 48 -11.96 -1.76 -2.19
N ASN A 49 -11.96 -3.02 -1.75
CA ASN A 49 -11.67 -3.37 -0.36
C ASN A 49 -10.16 -3.47 -0.17
N VAL A 50 -9.55 -2.40 0.34
CA VAL A 50 -8.11 -2.29 0.47
C VAL A 50 -7.70 -2.43 1.93
N LYS A 51 -6.66 -3.22 2.18
CA LYS A 51 -5.98 -3.30 3.47
C LYS A 51 -4.52 -2.90 3.28
N LEU A 52 -3.99 -2.17 4.24
CA LEU A 52 -2.59 -1.80 4.30
C LEU A 52 -1.96 -2.50 5.51
N ILE A 53 -0.84 -3.19 5.29
CA ILE A 53 -0.04 -3.83 6.35
C ILE A 53 1.43 -3.53 6.07
N LEU A 54 2.17 -3.15 7.10
CA LEU A 54 3.61 -2.90 7.00
C LEU A 54 4.42 -4.04 7.61
N LEU A 55 5.68 -4.15 7.22
CA LEU A 55 6.60 -5.17 7.72
C LEU A 55 7.53 -4.64 8.84
N SER A 56 7.43 -3.36 9.16
CA SER A 56 8.11 -2.69 10.27
C SER A 56 7.43 -1.36 10.56
N GLU A 57 7.80 -0.72 11.67
CA GLU A 57 7.38 0.64 12.01
C GLU A 57 7.71 1.67 10.91
N VAL A 58 6.85 2.69 10.82
CA VAL A 58 7.05 3.88 10.01
C VAL A 58 7.94 4.85 10.80
N PRO A 59 8.99 5.43 10.20
CA PRO A 59 9.73 6.50 10.87
C PRO A 59 8.83 7.68 11.25
N GLU A 60 9.01 8.25 12.46
CA GLU A 60 8.16 9.31 13.03
C GLU A 60 7.89 10.47 12.04
N TRP A 61 8.91 10.89 11.29
CA TRP A 61 8.79 11.99 10.32
C TRP A 61 7.98 11.65 9.06
N TYR A 62 7.54 10.40 8.87
CA TYR A 62 6.61 9.99 7.82
C TYR A 62 5.22 9.61 8.35
N GLU A 63 5.02 9.57 9.68
CA GLU A 63 3.72 9.22 10.27
C GLU A 63 2.60 10.16 9.81
N PHE A 64 2.92 11.44 9.56
CA PHE A 64 1.96 12.44 9.08
C PHE A 64 1.32 12.09 7.73
N LEU A 65 1.92 11.19 6.94
CA LEU A 65 1.35 10.71 5.68
C LEU A 65 0.17 9.76 5.91
N PHE A 66 0.09 9.13 7.08
CA PHE A 66 -0.93 8.15 7.41
C PHE A 66 -2.03 8.80 8.25
N ALA A 67 -3.29 8.64 7.83
CA ALA A 67 -4.42 9.14 8.60
C ALA A 67 -4.60 8.40 9.95
N GLU A 68 -4.21 7.12 9.99
CA GLU A 68 -4.30 6.24 11.16
C GLU A 68 -3.06 5.34 11.25
N LYS A 69 -2.79 4.82 12.46
CA LYS A 69 -1.70 3.87 12.66
C LYS A 69 -1.94 2.61 11.83
N VAL A 70 -0.95 2.25 11.02
CA VAL A 70 -1.01 1.08 10.14
C VAL A 70 -0.56 -0.18 10.88
N PRO A 71 -1.28 -1.31 10.77
CA PRO A 71 -0.87 -2.57 11.40
C PRO A 71 0.47 -3.10 10.87
N ILE A 72 1.29 -3.60 11.78
CA ILE A 72 2.58 -4.23 11.48
C ILE A 72 2.45 -5.75 11.57
N LEU A 73 2.85 -6.44 10.50
CA LEU A 73 2.85 -7.90 10.43
C LEU A 73 3.88 -8.47 11.42
N GLY A 74 3.44 -9.38 12.29
CA GLY A 74 4.26 -9.98 13.34
C GLY A 74 4.22 -9.24 14.68
N GLU A 75 3.66 -8.02 14.71
CA GLU A 75 3.45 -7.24 15.94
C GLU A 75 1.95 -7.08 16.24
N ASP A 76 1.22 -6.45 15.32
CA ASP A 76 -0.22 -6.19 15.46
C ASP A 76 -1.08 -7.29 14.84
N VAL A 77 -0.54 -8.01 13.84
CA VAL A 77 -1.25 -9.06 13.09
C VAL A 77 -0.41 -10.32 13.02
N THR A 78 -0.99 -11.45 13.46
CA THR A 78 -0.42 -12.80 13.34
C THR A 78 -1.25 -13.65 12.39
N VAL A 79 -0.59 -14.47 11.57
CA VAL A 79 -1.24 -15.41 10.63
C VAL A 79 -1.08 -16.84 11.10
#